data_AF-A0A9N8ZLQ2-F1
#
_entry.id   AF-A0A9N8ZLQ2-F1
#
_cell.length_a   1.000
_cell.length_b   1.000
_cell.length_c   1.000
_cell.angle_alpha   90.00
_cell.angle_beta   90.00
_cell.angle_gamma   90.00
#
_symmetry.space_group_name_H-M   'P 1'
#
loop_
_entity.id
_entity.type
_entity.pdbx_description
1 polymer ?
#
loop_
_entity_poly.entity_id
_entity_poly.type
_entity_poly.pdbx_seq_one_letter_code
_entity_poly.pdbx_strand_id
1 'polypeptide(L)'
;PEEARQKRIELDAQVRRKHREQLITAKRIKHNLDAYQDDDAEVLRVKNILHIAESEFDLTFQDIEKLKSGLNDSDRESRLSSLKDLSTYLADPPDTLNHFVVNDNCIDILIVCFLITFRLTALSLQDQAAWAIGNLAAEAPECRDLLRANDVLVPLIELLNSKTTCFALSNLARGPNANLDEFFSAGITQHLLFYLEAEERMRPFNHGPLALPLIRTLGNIASGPDDNTDILIQQPDFLPVMLEYIQSDCSRRPEVLIKVFNTGFIPILSTIATHTNFDIRKEAAYSLLNIASHGEEYMRSLPHQDLLPEFVRSQDIDLIRLGLGYIELLLTQVQNGQQLMEQMQGIDALESVTLLEEPSLRDTSTRLMDKYFGEDFYSNINEVQLVE
;
A
#
# COMPACT_ATOMS: atom_id res chain seq x y z
N PRO A 1 30.21 17.64 -25.72
CA PRO A 1 29.40 16.40 -25.92
C PRO A 1 28.63 16.01 -24.66
N GLU A 2 29.31 15.98 -23.51
CA GLU A 2 28.75 15.59 -22.22
C GLU A 2 27.79 16.64 -21.61
N GLU A 3 28.14 17.93 -21.68
CA GLU A 3 27.22 19.03 -21.32
C GLU A 3 25.95 19.07 -22.17
N ALA A 4 26.06 18.75 -23.47
CA ALA A 4 24.90 18.73 -24.37
C ALA A 4 23.97 17.55 -24.04
N ARG A 5 24.54 16.41 -23.61
CA ARG A 5 23.78 15.26 -23.13
C ARG A 5 23.10 15.57 -21.79
N GLN A 6 23.82 16.21 -20.87
CA GLN A 6 23.29 16.61 -19.56
C GLN A 6 22.14 17.61 -19.70
N LYS A 7 22.28 18.61 -20.59
CA LYS A 7 21.20 19.56 -20.91
C LYS A 7 19.97 18.89 -21.52
N ARG A 8 20.13 17.85 -22.34
CA ARG A 8 18.99 17.07 -22.87
C ARG A 8 18.30 16.28 -21.77
N ILE A 9 19.07 15.65 -20.87
CA ILE A 9 18.52 14.93 -19.72
C ILE A 9 17.74 15.87 -18.80
N GLU A 10 18.26 17.07 -18.54
CA GLU A 10 17.59 18.09 -17.72
C GLU A 10 16.34 18.65 -18.39
N LEU A 11 16.38 18.88 -19.71
CA LEU A 11 15.23 19.35 -20.49
C LEU A 11 14.12 18.29 -20.51
N ASP A 12 14.45 17.02 -20.78
CA ASP A 12 13.49 15.91 -20.73
C ASP A 12 12.92 15.70 -19.32
N ALA A 13 13.72 15.94 -18.28
CA ALA A 13 13.26 15.88 -16.89
C ALA A 13 12.30 17.04 -16.57
N GLN A 14 12.57 18.26 -17.06
CA GLN A 14 11.68 19.41 -16.92
C GLN A 14 10.36 19.23 -17.67
N VAL A 15 10.40 18.72 -18.91
CA VAL A 15 9.21 18.43 -19.70
C VAL A 15 8.34 17.38 -19.00
N ARG A 16 8.95 16.27 -18.54
CA ARG A 16 8.24 15.23 -17.76
C ARG A 16 7.66 15.76 -16.45
N ARG A 17 8.40 16.62 -15.75
CA ARG A 17 7.92 17.25 -14.51
C ARG A 17 6.72 18.16 -14.77
N LYS A 18 6.79 19.00 -15.80
CA LYS A 18 5.70 19.92 -16.18
C LYS A 18 4.45 19.15 -16.62
N HIS A 19 4.63 18.09 -17.42
CA HIS A 19 3.54 17.19 -17.82
C HIS A 19 2.91 16.52 -16.60
N ARG A 20 3.72 15.96 -15.69
CA ARG A 20 3.24 15.35 -14.43
C ARG A 20 2.50 16.36 -13.53
N GLU A 21 2.98 17.59 -13.42
CA GLU A 21 2.32 18.66 -12.63
C GLU A 21 0.98 19.07 -13.24
N GLN A 22 0.89 19.18 -14.57
CA GLN A 22 -0.36 19.46 -15.29
C GLN A 22 -1.37 18.30 -15.13
N LEU A 23 -0.91 17.06 -15.19
CA LEU A 23 -1.75 15.86 -15.03
C LEU A 23 -2.20 15.63 -13.59
N ILE A 24 -1.34 15.88 -12.58
CA ILE A 24 -1.77 15.88 -11.16
C ILE A 24 -2.85 16.93 -10.94
N THR A 25 -2.71 18.09 -11.59
CA THR A 25 -3.73 19.15 -11.55
C THR A 25 -5.02 18.68 -12.22
N ALA A 26 -4.95 18.01 -13.37
CA ALA A 26 -6.11 17.42 -14.04
C ALA A 26 -6.80 16.32 -13.19
N LYS A 27 -6.05 15.41 -12.57
CA LYS A 27 -6.57 14.37 -11.65
C LYS A 27 -7.25 14.99 -10.42
N ARG A 28 -6.68 16.06 -9.85
CA ARG A 28 -7.30 16.82 -8.74
C ARG A 28 -8.60 17.49 -9.17
N ILE A 29 -8.62 18.07 -10.38
CA ILE A 29 -9.82 18.69 -10.95
C ILE A 29 -10.90 17.64 -11.22
N LYS A 30 -10.54 16.45 -11.73
CA LYS A 30 -11.46 15.32 -11.97
C LYS A 30 -12.05 14.77 -10.67
N HIS A 31 -11.24 14.64 -9.61
CA HIS A 31 -11.71 14.25 -8.29
C HIS A 31 -12.64 15.30 -7.66
N ASN A 32 -12.42 16.60 -7.94
CA ASN A 32 -13.32 17.66 -7.49
C ASN A 32 -14.62 17.73 -8.30
N LEU A 33 -14.61 17.35 -9.59
CA LEU A 33 -15.80 17.25 -10.44
C LEU A 33 -16.85 16.28 -9.88
N ASP A 34 -16.44 15.20 -9.23
CA ASP A 34 -17.35 14.26 -8.57
C ASP A 34 -18.10 14.89 -7.38
N ALA A 35 -17.62 16.04 -6.85
CA ALA A 35 -18.28 16.82 -5.81
C ALA A 35 -19.25 17.88 -6.35
N TYR A 36 -19.27 18.15 -7.66
CA TYR A 36 -20.10 19.20 -8.30
C TYR A 36 -21.23 18.63 -9.18
N GLN A 37 -21.82 17.50 -8.79
CA GLN A 37 -22.82 16.77 -9.60
C GLN A 37 -24.07 17.60 -10.00
N ASP A 38 -24.34 18.75 -9.39
CA ASP A 38 -25.55 19.56 -9.61
C ASP A 38 -25.39 20.77 -10.57
N ASP A 39 -24.21 21.03 -11.14
CA ASP A 39 -24.01 22.15 -12.09
C ASP A 39 -23.44 21.71 -13.46
N ASP A 40 -24.36 21.33 -14.36
CA ASP A 40 -24.06 20.85 -15.71
C ASP A 40 -23.21 21.83 -16.55
N ALA A 41 -23.32 23.14 -16.31
CA ALA A 41 -22.60 24.16 -17.09
C ALA A 41 -21.13 24.28 -16.64
N GLU A 42 -20.89 24.17 -15.34
CA GLU A 42 -19.54 24.14 -14.76
C GLU A 42 -18.81 22.85 -15.17
N VAL A 43 -19.51 21.71 -15.08
CA VAL A 43 -19.02 20.39 -15.50
C VAL A 43 -18.58 20.40 -16.97
N LEU A 44 -19.39 20.98 -17.87
CA LEU A 44 -19.08 21.03 -19.30
C LEU A 44 -17.87 21.95 -19.61
N ARG A 45 -17.75 23.08 -18.91
CA ARG A 45 -16.59 23.98 -19.04
C ARG A 45 -15.30 23.29 -18.61
N VAL A 46 -15.32 22.60 -17.47
CA VAL A 46 -14.14 21.89 -16.95
C VAL A 46 -13.78 20.71 -17.86
N LYS A 47 -14.76 19.95 -18.37
CA LYS A 47 -14.52 18.89 -19.37
C LYS A 47 -13.86 19.42 -20.64
N ASN A 48 -14.28 20.57 -21.15
CA ASN A 48 -13.66 21.19 -22.33
C ASN A 48 -12.22 21.65 -22.04
N ILE A 49 -11.93 22.15 -20.84
CA ILE A 49 -10.57 22.55 -20.44
C ILE A 49 -9.66 21.32 -20.30
N LEU A 50 -10.15 20.21 -19.70
CA LEU A 50 -9.43 18.94 -19.67
C LEU A 50 -9.16 18.43 -21.09
N HIS A 51 -10.20 18.39 -21.94
CA HIS A 51 -10.07 17.88 -23.31
C HIS A 51 -9.07 18.68 -24.15
N ILE A 52 -9.03 20.02 -24.00
CA ILE A 52 -8.04 20.87 -24.69
C ILE A 52 -6.63 20.61 -24.15
N ALA A 53 -6.47 20.44 -22.83
CA ALA A 53 -5.18 20.14 -22.22
C ALA A 53 -4.66 18.72 -22.55
N GLU A 54 -5.56 17.76 -22.73
CA GLU A 54 -5.29 16.36 -23.11
C GLU A 54 -4.95 16.24 -24.61
N SER A 55 -5.73 16.91 -25.48
CA SER A 55 -5.56 16.84 -26.94
C SER A 55 -4.26 17.43 -27.50
N GLU A 56 -3.60 18.34 -26.77
CA GLU A 56 -2.32 18.95 -27.19
C GLU A 56 -1.13 17.97 -27.03
N PHE A 57 -1.33 16.82 -26.36
CA PHE A 57 -0.31 15.78 -26.10
C PHE A 57 -0.75 14.35 -26.43
N ASP A 58 -1.89 14.16 -27.10
CA ASP A 58 -2.41 12.84 -27.46
C ASP A 58 -1.60 12.16 -28.58
N LEU A 59 -1.34 10.87 -28.41
CA LEU A 59 -0.70 10.04 -29.44
C LEU A 59 -1.62 9.87 -30.65
N THR A 60 -1.14 10.21 -31.83
CA THR A 60 -1.87 9.95 -33.07
C THR A 60 -1.79 8.47 -33.45
N PHE A 61 -2.72 7.98 -34.28
CA PHE A 61 -2.65 6.62 -34.83
C PHE A 61 -1.32 6.33 -35.54
N GLN A 62 -0.73 7.34 -36.20
CA GLN A 62 0.55 7.20 -36.87
C GLN A 62 1.71 7.03 -35.88
N ASP A 63 1.62 7.64 -34.70
CA ASP A 63 2.63 7.48 -33.65
C ASP A 63 2.53 6.11 -32.98
N ILE A 64 1.31 5.58 -32.83
CA ILE A 64 1.08 4.19 -32.38
C ILE A 64 1.71 3.18 -33.37
N GLU A 65 1.52 3.35 -34.68
CA GLU A 65 2.14 2.46 -35.68
C GLU A 65 3.69 2.56 -35.70
N LYS A 66 4.26 3.74 -35.42
CA LYS A 66 5.70 3.89 -35.21
C LYS A 66 6.17 3.16 -33.96
N LEU A 67 5.42 3.21 -32.86
CA LEU A 67 5.72 2.45 -31.65
C LEU A 67 5.70 0.94 -31.92
N LYS A 68 4.66 0.43 -32.60
CA LYS A 68 4.56 -1.00 -32.97
C LYS A 68 5.75 -1.47 -33.80
N SER A 69 6.13 -0.69 -34.82
CA SER A 69 7.24 -1.04 -35.71
C SER A 69 8.59 -0.99 -35.00
N GLY A 70 8.84 0.05 -34.20
CA GLY A 70 10.10 0.18 -33.46
C GLY A 70 10.27 -0.86 -32.35
N LEU A 71 9.20 -1.26 -31.67
CA LEU A 71 9.23 -2.36 -30.68
C LEU A 71 9.59 -3.71 -31.34
N ASN A 72 9.13 -3.95 -32.57
CA ASN A 72 9.43 -5.17 -33.33
C ASN A 72 10.70 -5.07 -34.18
N ASP A 73 11.46 -3.97 -34.10
CA ASP A 73 12.67 -3.78 -34.89
C ASP A 73 13.75 -4.79 -34.48
N SER A 74 14.56 -5.22 -35.45
CA SER A 74 15.76 -6.03 -35.21
C SER A 74 16.88 -5.22 -34.53
N ASP A 75 16.88 -3.89 -34.68
CA ASP A 75 17.86 -3.01 -34.03
C ASP A 75 17.56 -2.77 -32.54
N ARG A 76 18.62 -2.81 -31.72
CA ARG A 76 18.49 -2.69 -30.26
C ARG A 76 18.20 -1.26 -29.81
N GLU A 77 18.77 -0.25 -30.46
CA GLU A 77 18.56 1.16 -30.07
C GLU A 77 17.16 1.64 -30.45
N SER A 78 16.69 1.23 -31.64
CA SER A 78 15.31 1.43 -32.12
C SER A 78 14.30 0.87 -31.12
N ARG A 79 14.44 -0.41 -30.73
CA ARG A 79 13.59 -1.03 -29.70
C ARG A 79 13.64 -0.28 -28.36
N LEU A 80 14.82 0.11 -27.90
CA LEU A 80 14.96 0.83 -26.63
C LEU A 80 14.28 2.21 -26.68
N SER A 81 14.37 2.91 -27.81
CA SER A 81 13.72 4.22 -27.99
C SER A 81 12.20 4.05 -27.92
N SER A 82 11.63 3.15 -28.72
CA SER A 82 10.18 2.93 -28.74
C SER A 82 9.65 2.40 -27.41
N LEU A 83 10.42 1.58 -26.71
CA LEU A 83 10.05 1.09 -25.38
C LEU A 83 10.05 2.20 -24.33
N LYS A 84 11.00 3.15 -24.39
CA LYS A 84 11.02 4.34 -23.52
C LYS A 84 9.82 5.25 -23.78
N ASP A 85 9.49 5.46 -25.05
CA ASP A 85 8.34 6.27 -25.45
C ASP A 85 7.06 5.62 -24.91
N LEU A 86 6.84 4.33 -25.21
CA LEU A 86 5.69 3.56 -24.70
C LEU A 86 5.58 3.66 -23.17
N SER A 87 6.67 3.41 -22.45
CA SER A 87 6.69 3.45 -20.97
C SER A 87 6.29 4.80 -20.39
N THR A 88 6.62 5.88 -21.10
CA THR A 88 6.32 7.25 -20.68
C THR A 88 4.82 7.52 -20.77
N TYR A 89 4.19 7.06 -21.84
CA TYR A 89 2.75 7.23 -22.02
C TYR A 89 1.92 6.26 -21.17
N LEU A 90 2.43 5.06 -20.86
CA LEU A 90 1.73 4.10 -19.99
C LEU A 90 1.56 4.57 -18.54
N ALA A 91 2.25 5.61 -18.09
CA ALA A 91 2.06 6.16 -16.75
C ALA A 91 0.75 6.95 -16.61
N ASP A 92 0.20 7.42 -17.73
CA ASP A 92 -1.11 8.07 -17.84
C ASP A 92 -1.59 7.94 -19.30
N PRO A 93 -2.13 6.77 -19.67
CA PRO A 93 -2.32 6.42 -21.08
C PRO A 93 -3.43 7.25 -21.74
N PRO A 94 -3.17 7.90 -22.89
CA PRO A 94 -4.22 8.55 -23.67
C PRO A 94 -5.20 7.51 -24.23
N ASP A 95 -6.43 7.92 -24.58
CA ASP A 95 -7.49 7.00 -25.05
C ASP A 95 -7.06 6.15 -26.25
N THR A 96 -6.27 6.73 -27.16
CA THR A 96 -5.69 6.03 -28.31
C THR A 96 -4.70 4.94 -27.89
N LEU A 97 -3.93 5.17 -26.83
CA LEU A 97 -3.04 4.17 -26.26
C LEU A 97 -3.81 3.11 -25.47
N ASN A 98 -4.86 3.46 -24.74
CA ASN A 98 -5.72 2.49 -24.06
C ASN A 98 -6.32 1.49 -25.06
N HIS A 99 -6.81 1.98 -26.21
CA HIS A 99 -7.26 1.09 -27.28
C HIS A 99 -6.13 0.18 -27.77
N PHE A 100 -4.91 0.70 -27.96
CA PHE A 100 -3.76 -0.11 -28.37
C PHE A 100 -3.37 -1.17 -27.31
N VAL A 101 -3.39 -0.79 -26.04
CA VAL A 101 -3.05 -1.66 -24.89
C VAL A 101 -4.01 -2.83 -24.77
N VAL A 102 -5.31 -2.55 -24.86
CA VAL A 102 -6.37 -3.55 -24.62
C VAL A 102 -6.72 -4.34 -25.88
N ASN A 103 -6.74 -3.70 -27.06
CA ASN A 103 -7.30 -4.31 -28.28
C ASN A 103 -6.26 -4.71 -29.34
N ASP A 104 -5.01 -4.23 -29.28
CA ASP A 104 -4.04 -4.36 -30.37
C ASP A 104 -2.70 -5.04 -29.94
N ASN A 105 -2.74 -6.16 -29.22
CA ASN A 105 -1.57 -7.01 -28.88
C ASN A 105 -0.35 -6.26 -28.28
N CYS A 106 -0.54 -5.06 -27.73
CA CYS A 106 0.55 -4.26 -27.15
C CYS A 106 1.27 -5.02 -26.03
N ILE A 107 0.49 -5.71 -25.18
CA ILE A 107 1.02 -6.53 -24.09
C ILE A 107 1.89 -7.66 -24.66
N ASP A 108 1.42 -8.37 -25.68
CA ASP A 108 2.19 -9.46 -26.31
C ASP A 108 3.50 -8.93 -26.91
N ILE A 109 3.47 -7.78 -27.60
CA ILE A 109 4.67 -7.15 -28.17
C ILE A 109 5.65 -6.75 -27.06
N LEU A 110 5.15 -6.15 -25.98
CA LEU A 110 5.96 -5.74 -24.84
C LEU A 110 6.60 -6.94 -24.15
N ILE A 111 5.86 -8.03 -23.97
CA ILE A 111 6.37 -9.25 -23.36
C ILE A 111 7.39 -9.93 -24.27
N VAL A 112 7.14 -10.02 -25.58
CA VAL A 112 8.15 -10.53 -26.53
C VAL A 112 9.44 -9.69 -26.44
N CYS A 113 9.33 -8.37 -26.39
CA CYS A 113 10.48 -7.48 -26.16
C CYS A 113 11.18 -7.78 -24.83
N PHE A 114 10.42 -7.96 -23.75
CA PHE A 114 10.96 -8.28 -22.43
C PHE A 114 11.67 -9.63 -22.41
N LEU A 115 11.07 -10.69 -22.94
CA LEU A 115 11.64 -12.03 -23.00
C LEU A 115 12.89 -12.10 -23.90
N ILE A 116 12.89 -11.37 -25.02
CA ILE A 116 14.09 -11.25 -25.88
C ILE A 116 15.22 -10.55 -25.13
N THR A 117 14.93 -9.45 -24.43
CA THR A 117 15.95 -8.67 -23.70
C THR A 117 16.41 -9.36 -22.43
N PHE A 118 15.54 -10.14 -21.80
CA PHE A 118 15.85 -11.07 -20.73
C PHE A 118 16.98 -12.03 -21.15
N ARG A 119 16.80 -12.74 -22.28
CA ARG A 119 17.81 -13.68 -22.82
C ARG A 119 19.11 -13.02 -23.25
N LEU A 120 19.07 -11.75 -23.67
CA LEU A 120 20.23 -11.01 -24.16
C LEU A 120 20.99 -10.24 -23.07
N THR A 121 20.60 -10.35 -21.79
CA THR A 121 21.24 -9.68 -20.63
C THR A 121 21.36 -8.15 -20.78
N ALA A 122 20.40 -7.56 -21.48
CA ALA A 122 20.41 -6.15 -21.82
C ALA A 122 19.83 -5.29 -20.67
N LEU A 123 20.60 -5.07 -19.59
CA LEU A 123 20.13 -4.44 -18.34
C LEU A 123 19.25 -3.17 -18.55
N SER A 124 19.67 -2.24 -19.41
CA SER A 124 18.91 -1.02 -19.68
C SER A 124 17.56 -1.25 -20.38
N LEU A 125 17.46 -2.28 -21.22
CA LEU A 125 16.20 -2.66 -21.86
C LEU A 125 15.33 -3.47 -20.90
N GLN A 126 15.93 -4.33 -20.07
CA GLN A 126 15.22 -5.10 -19.04
C GLN A 126 14.56 -4.16 -18.02
N ASP A 127 15.30 -3.18 -17.50
CA ASP A 127 14.74 -2.18 -16.58
C ASP A 127 13.62 -1.38 -17.26
N GLN A 128 13.81 -0.94 -18.51
CA GLN A 128 12.77 -0.18 -19.20
C GLN A 128 11.51 -1.01 -19.48
N ALA A 129 11.68 -2.28 -19.82
CA ALA A 129 10.56 -3.20 -20.03
C ALA A 129 9.83 -3.51 -18.73
N ALA A 130 10.56 -3.77 -17.64
CA ALA A 130 9.98 -3.95 -16.31
C ALA A 130 9.21 -2.70 -15.85
N TRP A 131 9.68 -1.50 -16.21
CA TRP A 131 8.98 -0.25 -15.91
C TRP A 131 7.63 -0.18 -16.64
N ALA A 132 7.61 -0.47 -17.94
CA ALA A 132 6.39 -0.52 -18.74
C ALA A 132 5.40 -1.56 -18.18
N ILE A 133 5.89 -2.76 -17.86
CA ILE A 133 5.10 -3.84 -17.26
C ILE A 133 4.50 -3.38 -15.93
N GLY A 134 5.28 -2.74 -15.07
CA GLY A 134 4.81 -2.25 -13.79
C GLY A 134 3.73 -1.18 -13.91
N ASN A 135 3.82 -0.30 -14.90
CA ASN A 135 2.76 0.67 -15.19
C ASN A 135 1.49 -0.03 -15.68
N LEU A 136 1.58 -0.94 -16.65
CA LEU A 136 0.43 -1.72 -17.12
C LEU A 136 -0.26 -2.50 -15.99
N ALA A 137 0.53 -3.12 -15.11
CA ALA A 137 -0.01 -3.84 -13.96
C ALA A 137 -0.73 -2.92 -12.96
N ALA A 138 -0.36 -1.64 -12.89
CA ALA A 138 -0.98 -0.64 -12.03
C ALA A 138 -2.32 -0.12 -12.58
N GLU A 139 -2.50 -0.10 -13.90
CA GLU A 139 -3.68 0.46 -14.57
C GLU A 139 -4.97 -0.28 -14.21
N ALA A 140 -5.07 -1.57 -14.56
CA ALA A 140 -6.31 -2.32 -14.44
C ALA A 140 -6.09 -3.82 -14.14
N PRO A 141 -7.06 -4.51 -13.48
CA PRO A 141 -7.02 -5.96 -13.28
C PRO A 141 -6.80 -6.76 -14.57
N GLU A 142 -7.45 -6.37 -15.66
CA GLU A 142 -7.39 -7.04 -16.96
C GLU A 142 -5.97 -7.00 -17.54
N CYS A 143 -5.25 -5.89 -17.35
CA CYS A 143 -3.84 -5.79 -17.75
C CYS A 143 -2.98 -6.79 -16.97
N ARG A 144 -3.24 -6.98 -15.65
CA ARG A 144 -2.51 -7.99 -14.85
C ARG A 144 -2.80 -9.40 -15.34
N ASP A 145 -4.04 -9.70 -15.71
CA ASP A 145 -4.43 -11.00 -16.25
C ASP A 145 -3.72 -11.30 -17.57
N LEU A 146 -3.68 -10.33 -18.49
CA LEU A 146 -2.97 -10.45 -19.77
C LEU A 146 -1.46 -10.58 -19.61
N LEU A 147 -0.87 -9.82 -18.67
CA LEU A 147 0.55 -9.93 -18.33
C LEU A 147 0.89 -11.32 -17.77
N ARG A 148 0.05 -11.87 -16.89
CA ARG A 148 0.22 -13.23 -16.35
C ARG A 148 0.06 -14.30 -17.43
N ALA A 149 -0.95 -14.19 -18.28
CA ALA A 149 -1.17 -15.13 -19.39
C ALA A 149 -0.01 -15.20 -20.40
N ASN A 150 0.89 -14.22 -20.37
CA ASN A 150 2.08 -14.13 -21.21
C ASN A 150 3.39 -14.51 -20.45
N ASP A 151 3.32 -15.23 -19.33
CA ASP A 151 4.48 -15.77 -18.59
C ASP A 151 5.50 -14.71 -18.12
N VAL A 152 5.05 -13.50 -17.78
CA VAL A 152 5.94 -12.40 -17.34
C VAL A 152 6.54 -12.63 -15.95
N LEU A 153 5.91 -13.47 -15.13
CA LEU A 153 6.18 -13.57 -13.70
C LEU A 153 7.58 -14.13 -13.39
N VAL A 154 7.90 -15.32 -13.93
CA VAL A 154 9.19 -15.99 -13.66
C VAL A 154 10.38 -15.12 -14.08
N PRO A 155 10.41 -14.53 -15.30
CA PRO A 155 11.51 -13.63 -15.67
C PRO A 155 11.62 -12.38 -14.79
N LEU A 156 10.50 -11.84 -14.27
CA LEU A 156 10.55 -10.75 -13.29
C LEU A 156 11.15 -11.22 -11.96
N ILE A 157 10.80 -12.40 -11.46
CA ILE A 157 11.38 -12.95 -10.23
C ILE A 157 12.90 -13.16 -10.38
N GLU A 158 13.35 -13.67 -11.53
CA GLU A 158 14.77 -13.85 -11.83
C GLU A 158 15.53 -12.51 -11.93
N LEU A 159 14.84 -11.42 -12.31
CA LEU A 159 15.37 -10.06 -12.37
C LEU A 159 15.10 -9.23 -11.10
N LEU A 160 14.74 -9.84 -9.97
CA LEU A 160 14.44 -9.16 -8.70
C LEU A 160 15.70 -8.57 -8.04
N ASN A 161 16.43 -7.69 -8.73
CA ASN A 161 17.61 -7.01 -8.21
C ASN A 161 17.56 -5.49 -8.45
N SER A 162 16.46 -4.99 -9.01
CA SER A 162 16.25 -3.57 -9.32
C SER A 162 14.91 -3.08 -8.74
N LYS A 163 14.85 -1.77 -8.46
CA LYS A 163 13.62 -1.12 -7.97
C LYS A 163 12.46 -1.32 -8.94
N THR A 164 12.79 -1.34 -10.23
CA THR A 164 11.82 -1.39 -11.31
C THR A 164 11.14 -2.75 -11.37
N THR A 165 11.91 -3.83 -11.24
CA THR A 165 11.35 -5.17 -11.16
C THR A 165 10.52 -5.37 -9.90
N CYS A 166 10.96 -4.84 -8.75
CA CYS A 166 10.18 -4.90 -7.51
C CYS A 166 8.86 -4.13 -7.65
N PHE A 167 8.87 -2.96 -8.30
CA PHE A 167 7.65 -2.19 -8.60
C PHE A 167 6.67 -2.99 -9.46
N ALA A 168 7.16 -3.64 -10.52
CA ALA A 168 6.33 -4.47 -11.38
C ALA A 168 5.70 -5.65 -10.63
N LEU A 169 6.49 -6.40 -9.86
CA LEU A 169 6.01 -7.52 -9.05
C LEU A 169 5.02 -7.07 -7.98
N SER A 170 5.29 -5.95 -7.30
CA SER A 170 4.36 -5.35 -6.35
C SER A 170 3.00 -5.08 -6.99
N ASN A 171 2.96 -4.51 -8.19
CA ASN A 171 1.69 -4.22 -8.87
C ASN A 171 1.00 -5.49 -9.37
N LEU A 172 1.75 -6.48 -9.87
CA LEU A 172 1.17 -7.77 -10.26
C LEU A 172 0.55 -8.52 -9.06
N ALA A 173 1.14 -8.41 -7.87
CA ALA A 173 0.64 -8.99 -6.62
C ALA A 173 -0.55 -8.23 -6.02
N ARG A 174 -1.04 -7.16 -6.66
CA ARG A 174 -2.07 -6.28 -6.08
C ARG A 174 -3.50 -6.77 -6.36
N GLY A 175 -4.29 -6.79 -5.29
CA GLY A 175 -5.74 -6.98 -5.34
C GLY A 175 -6.17 -8.45 -5.34
N PRO A 176 -7.49 -8.71 -5.24
CA PRO A 176 -8.01 -10.06 -5.02
C PRO A 176 -7.75 -11.03 -6.19
N ASN A 177 -7.55 -10.51 -7.40
CA ASN A 177 -7.31 -11.32 -8.61
C ASN A 177 -5.81 -11.53 -8.89
N ALA A 178 -4.92 -11.32 -7.92
CA ALA A 178 -3.47 -11.39 -8.14
C ALA A 178 -2.94 -12.80 -8.53
N ASN A 179 -3.75 -13.85 -8.33
CA ASN A 179 -3.39 -15.25 -8.58
C ASN A 179 -2.03 -15.64 -7.96
N LEU A 180 -1.96 -15.51 -6.64
CA LEU A 180 -0.70 -15.63 -5.88
C LEU A 180 -0.15 -17.07 -5.82
N ASP A 181 -0.94 -18.08 -6.20
CA ASP A 181 -0.48 -19.47 -6.32
C ASP A 181 0.72 -19.60 -7.27
N GLU A 182 0.70 -18.87 -8.38
CA GLU A 182 1.79 -18.85 -9.36
C GLU A 182 3.05 -18.20 -8.77
N PHE A 183 2.88 -17.13 -7.99
CA PHE A 183 3.96 -16.45 -7.29
C PHE A 183 4.64 -17.39 -6.28
N PHE A 184 3.85 -18.09 -5.48
CA PHE A 184 4.38 -19.05 -4.52
C PHE A 184 5.05 -20.24 -5.21
N SER A 185 4.46 -20.75 -6.29
CA SER A 185 5.05 -21.82 -7.11
C SER A 185 6.40 -21.42 -7.72
N ALA A 186 6.55 -20.15 -8.09
CA ALA A 186 7.80 -19.58 -8.58
C ALA A 186 8.80 -19.19 -7.46
N GLY A 187 8.46 -19.43 -6.19
CA GLY A 187 9.33 -19.18 -5.05
C GLY A 187 9.52 -17.69 -4.72
N ILE A 188 8.49 -16.85 -4.94
CA ILE A 188 8.60 -15.39 -4.69
C ILE A 188 9.07 -15.09 -3.27
N THR A 189 8.59 -15.84 -2.27
CA THR A 189 8.81 -15.52 -0.86
C THR A 189 10.28 -15.65 -0.50
N GLN A 190 10.93 -16.74 -0.94
CA GLN A 190 12.35 -16.96 -0.69
C GLN A 190 13.21 -15.88 -1.37
N HIS A 191 12.83 -15.47 -2.57
CA HIS A 191 13.53 -14.40 -3.29
C HIS A 191 13.39 -13.05 -2.56
N LEU A 192 12.16 -12.66 -2.16
CA LEU A 192 11.92 -11.40 -1.44
C LEU A 192 12.71 -11.35 -0.13
N LEU A 193 12.70 -12.44 0.66
CA LEU A 193 13.44 -12.53 1.92
C LEU A 193 14.95 -12.47 1.70
N PHE A 194 15.48 -13.21 0.72
CA PHE A 194 16.90 -13.18 0.39
C PHE A 194 17.41 -11.76 0.08
N TYR A 195 16.65 -10.98 -0.70
CA TYR A 195 17.05 -9.61 -1.04
C TYR A 195 16.86 -8.61 0.10
N LEU A 196 15.86 -8.80 0.96
CA LEU A 196 15.70 -8.00 2.18
C LEU A 196 16.90 -8.21 3.12
N GLU A 197 17.26 -9.45 3.41
CA GLU A 197 18.44 -9.77 4.20
C GLU A 197 19.74 -9.24 3.57
N ALA A 198 19.85 -9.29 2.24
CA ALA A 198 21.00 -8.73 1.54
C ALA A 198 21.09 -7.20 1.70
N GLU A 199 19.96 -6.49 1.60
CA GLU A 199 19.92 -5.04 1.75
C GLU A 199 20.25 -4.62 3.19
N GLU A 200 19.76 -5.35 4.20
CA GLU A 200 20.10 -5.09 5.61
C GLU A 200 21.57 -5.40 5.90
N ARG A 201 22.12 -6.53 5.40
CA ARG A 201 23.54 -6.85 5.54
C ARG A 201 24.46 -5.82 4.88
N MET A 202 24.07 -5.29 3.71
CA MET A 202 24.89 -4.32 2.98
C MET A 202 24.77 -2.90 3.54
N ARG A 203 23.60 -2.52 4.04
CA ARG A 203 23.30 -1.18 4.55
C ARG A 203 22.56 -1.25 5.88
N PRO A 204 23.23 -1.70 6.95
CA PRO A 204 22.62 -1.76 8.27
C PRO A 204 22.11 -0.38 8.67
N PHE A 205 20.91 -0.31 9.25
CA PHE A 205 20.31 0.92 9.82
C PHE A 205 19.93 2.04 8.83
N ASN A 206 20.19 1.91 7.52
CA ASN A 206 19.78 2.90 6.53
C ASN A 206 18.78 2.34 5.52
N HIS A 207 18.57 1.02 5.56
CA HIS A 207 17.84 0.21 4.60
C HIS A 207 18.26 0.46 3.16
N GLY A 208 18.57 -0.61 2.46
CA GLY A 208 18.90 -0.45 1.06
C GLY A 208 17.70 0.10 0.23
N PRO A 209 17.98 0.68 -0.95
CA PRO A 209 16.98 1.27 -1.83
C PRO A 209 15.86 0.32 -2.29
N LEU A 210 16.04 -1.00 -2.14
CA LEU A 210 15.07 -2.04 -2.48
C LEU A 210 14.19 -2.46 -1.30
N ALA A 211 14.55 -2.11 -0.06
CA ALA A 211 13.79 -2.53 1.12
C ALA A 211 12.30 -2.18 1.03
N LEU A 212 11.99 -0.91 0.78
CA LEU A 212 10.60 -0.44 0.67
C LEU A 212 9.79 -1.16 -0.42
N PRO A 213 10.25 -1.26 -1.69
CA PRO A 213 9.48 -1.96 -2.71
C PRO A 213 9.40 -3.49 -2.49
N LEU A 214 10.39 -4.11 -1.84
CA LEU A 214 10.33 -5.53 -1.43
C LEU A 214 9.26 -5.75 -0.35
N ILE A 215 9.28 -4.93 0.72
CA ILE A 215 8.26 -4.96 1.79
C ILE A 215 6.87 -4.67 1.22
N ARG A 216 6.76 -3.73 0.28
CA ARG A 216 5.48 -3.45 -0.39
C ARG A 216 4.94 -4.66 -1.12
N THR A 217 5.81 -5.42 -1.79
CA THR A 217 5.42 -6.66 -2.47
C THR A 217 4.93 -7.70 -1.48
N LEU A 218 5.64 -7.92 -0.37
CA LEU A 218 5.19 -8.79 0.72
C LEU A 218 3.84 -8.35 1.31
N GLY A 219 3.65 -7.05 1.52
CA GLY A 219 2.39 -6.50 2.02
C GLY A 219 1.21 -6.74 1.08
N ASN A 220 1.41 -6.62 -0.24
CA ASN A 220 0.38 -6.95 -1.22
C ASN A 220 0.02 -8.44 -1.22
N ILE A 221 1.02 -9.32 -1.06
CA ILE A 221 0.80 -10.77 -0.93
C ILE A 221 0.00 -11.10 0.34
N ALA A 222 0.40 -10.51 1.48
CA ALA A 222 -0.22 -10.71 2.79
C ALA A 222 -1.63 -10.10 2.90
N SER A 223 -1.99 -9.16 2.01
CA SER A 223 -3.33 -8.58 1.96
C SER A 223 -4.37 -9.50 1.29
N GLY A 224 -3.95 -10.68 0.80
CA GLY A 224 -4.83 -11.70 0.24
C GLY A 224 -5.47 -12.60 1.30
N PRO A 225 -6.02 -13.76 0.90
CA PRO A 225 -6.61 -14.74 1.82
C PRO A 225 -5.63 -15.23 2.89
N ASP A 226 -6.17 -15.75 4.00
CA ASP A 226 -5.38 -16.24 5.15
C ASP A 226 -4.31 -17.28 4.74
N ASP A 227 -4.62 -18.15 3.77
CA ASP A 227 -3.67 -19.13 3.21
C ASP A 227 -2.35 -18.49 2.74
N ASN A 228 -2.39 -17.27 2.20
CA ASN A 228 -1.19 -16.54 1.78
C ASN A 228 -0.32 -16.19 2.99
N THR A 229 -0.95 -15.68 4.04
CA THR A 229 -0.27 -15.28 5.27
C THR A 229 0.30 -16.51 5.97
N ASP A 230 -0.40 -17.65 5.93
CA ASP A 230 0.09 -18.92 6.42
C ASP A 230 1.37 -19.36 5.68
N ILE A 231 1.40 -19.26 4.35
CA ILE A 231 2.60 -19.57 3.55
C ILE A 231 3.78 -18.67 3.92
N LEU A 232 3.52 -17.37 4.14
CA LEU A 232 4.54 -16.40 4.56
C LEU A 232 5.09 -16.73 5.95
N ILE A 233 4.21 -16.96 6.94
CA ILE A 233 4.59 -17.25 8.33
C ILE A 233 5.32 -18.59 8.44
N GLN A 234 5.00 -19.57 7.58
CA GLN A 234 5.71 -20.85 7.52
C GLN A 234 7.17 -20.72 7.03
N GLN A 235 7.55 -19.59 6.41
CA GLN A 235 8.96 -19.36 6.09
C GLN A 235 9.74 -19.03 7.37
N PRO A 236 10.83 -19.75 7.68
CA PRO A 236 11.54 -19.61 8.95
C PRO A 236 12.08 -18.20 9.19
N ASP A 237 12.50 -17.52 8.12
CA ASP A 237 13.15 -16.21 8.20
C ASP A 237 12.17 -15.03 8.06
N PHE A 238 10.89 -15.27 7.74
CA PHE A 238 9.93 -14.19 7.49
C PHE A 238 9.73 -13.28 8.71
N LEU A 239 9.36 -13.84 9.86
CA LEU A 239 9.14 -13.03 11.08
C LEU A 239 10.43 -12.36 11.59
N PRO A 240 11.59 -13.05 11.66
CA PRO A 240 12.86 -12.41 12.00
C PRO A 240 13.18 -11.19 11.11
N VAL A 241 13.10 -11.34 9.79
CA VAL A 241 13.40 -10.24 8.84
C VAL A 241 12.41 -9.09 9.01
N MET A 242 11.10 -9.37 9.14
CA MET A 242 10.11 -8.30 9.35
C MET A 242 10.35 -7.54 10.66
N LEU A 243 10.76 -8.22 11.74
CA LEU A 243 11.08 -7.56 13.01
C LEU A 243 12.25 -6.58 12.88
N GLU A 244 13.30 -6.93 12.12
CA GLU A 244 14.45 -6.04 11.88
C GLU A 244 14.01 -4.72 11.21
N TYR A 245 13.14 -4.80 10.21
CA TYR A 245 12.64 -3.64 9.46
C TYR A 245 11.61 -2.80 10.22
N ILE A 246 10.85 -3.36 11.17
CA ILE A 246 9.94 -2.58 12.02
C ILE A 246 10.72 -1.88 13.14
N GLN A 247 11.80 -2.50 13.64
CA GLN A 247 12.60 -1.96 14.73
C GLN A 247 13.50 -0.80 14.31
N SER A 248 13.96 -0.76 13.07
CA SER A 248 14.85 0.27 12.55
C SER A 248 14.30 1.70 12.64
N ASP A 249 12.99 1.90 12.46
CA ASP A 249 12.32 3.18 12.70
C ASP A 249 12.05 3.46 14.20
N CYS A 250 12.01 2.40 15.03
CA CYS A 250 11.94 2.51 16.49
C CYS A 250 13.30 2.80 17.14
N SER A 251 14.40 2.68 16.39
CA SER A 251 15.79 2.66 16.89
C SER A 251 16.37 4.06 17.19
N ARG A 252 15.59 4.93 17.85
CA ARG A 252 16.13 6.14 18.50
C ARG A 252 16.43 5.96 19.99
N ARG A 253 16.25 4.77 20.59
CA ARG A 253 16.65 4.50 22.00
C ARG A 253 17.12 3.04 22.23
N PRO A 254 18.36 2.79 22.69
CA PRO A 254 18.94 1.44 22.81
C PRO A 254 18.40 0.57 23.97
N GLU A 255 17.50 1.07 24.81
CA GLU A 255 17.13 0.39 26.07
C GLU A 255 15.96 -0.62 25.92
N VAL A 256 15.31 -0.68 24.76
CA VAL A 256 14.10 -1.51 24.55
C VAL A 256 14.41 -2.97 24.13
N LEU A 257 15.65 -3.26 23.77
CA LEU A 257 16.01 -4.51 23.07
C LEU A 257 16.05 -5.79 23.94
N ILE A 258 16.17 -5.66 25.27
CA ILE A 258 16.43 -6.85 26.14
C ILE A 258 15.13 -7.53 26.62
N LYS A 259 13.95 -6.98 26.35
CA LYS A 259 12.66 -7.59 26.73
C LYS A 259 11.87 -8.24 25.59
N VAL A 260 12.36 -8.14 24.35
CA VAL A 260 11.59 -8.46 23.12
C VAL A 260 11.59 -9.96 22.77
N PHE A 261 12.48 -10.75 23.37
CA PHE A 261 12.70 -12.13 22.91
C PHE A 261 11.66 -13.16 23.40
N ASN A 262 10.75 -12.80 24.30
CA ASN A 262 9.71 -13.72 24.82
C ASN A 262 8.26 -13.24 24.61
N THR A 263 8.02 -12.14 23.87
CA THR A 263 6.66 -11.52 23.74
C THR A 263 6.26 -10.91 22.38
N GLY A 264 7.01 -11.12 21.29
CA GLY A 264 6.50 -10.85 19.92
C GLY A 264 6.28 -9.37 19.52
N PHE A 265 5.55 -9.14 18.43
CA PHE A 265 5.35 -7.83 17.77
C PHE A 265 4.58 -6.79 18.62
N ILE A 266 3.80 -7.23 19.63
CA ILE A 266 2.92 -6.37 20.43
C ILE A 266 3.69 -5.23 21.12
N PRO A 267 4.74 -5.46 21.93
CA PRO A 267 5.53 -4.38 22.54
C PRO A 267 6.07 -3.35 21.54
N ILE A 268 6.49 -3.79 20.35
CA ILE A 268 7.04 -2.90 19.31
C ILE A 268 5.92 -2.04 18.73
N LEU A 269 4.81 -2.65 18.32
CA LEU A 269 3.64 -1.95 17.80
C LEU A 269 3.07 -0.98 18.85
N SER A 270 3.02 -1.38 20.12
CA SER A 270 2.58 -0.48 21.20
C SER A 270 3.50 0.72 21.35
N THR A 271 4.81 0.54 21.23
CA THR A 271 5.78 1.65 21.25
C THR A 271 5.57 2.58 20.05
N ILE A 272 5.36 2.03 18.84
CA ILE A 272 5.08 2.81 17.64
C ILE A 272 3.80 3.63 17.83
N ALA A 273 2.73 2.98 18.27
CA ALA A 273 1.42 3.57 18.42
C ALA A 273 1.37 4.71 19.45
N THR A 274 2.31 4.77 20.39
CA THR A 274 2.34 5.72 21.52
C THR A 274 3.47 6.77 21.42
N HIS A 275 4.63 6.44 20.84
CA HIS A 275 5.84 7.27 20.93
C HIS A 275 6.42 7.73 19.58
N THR A 276 5.74 7.48 18.46
CA THR A 276 6.25 7.82 17.13
C THR A 276 5.38 8.82 16.37
N ASN A 277 5.80 9.19 15.15
CA ASN A 277 5.12 10.17 14.31
C ASN A 277 3.70 9.71 13.94
N PHE A 278 2.77 10.68 13.81
CA PHE A 278 1.35 10.41 13.54
C PHE A 278 1.10 9.49 12.33
N ASP A 279 1.86 9.64 11.25
CA ASP A 279 1.67 8.88 10.01
C ASP A 279 1.77 7.36 10.18
N ILE A 280 2.58 6.88 11.14
CA ILE A 280 2.80 5.44 11.40
C ILE A 280 2.07 4.92 12.64
N ARG A 281 1.59 5.82 13.51
CA ARG A 281 0.78 5.46 14.68
C ARG A 281 -0.52 4.76 14.30
N LYS A 282 -1.19 5.25 13.24
CA LYS A 282 -2.44 4.68 12.76
C LYS A 282 -2.28 3.23 12.31
N GLU A 283 -1.24 2.95 11.54
CA GLU A 283 -0.94 1.60 11.06
C GLU A 283 -0.61 0.64 12.21
N ALA A 284 0.14 1.12 13.22
CA ALA A 284 0.41 0.33 14.42
C ALA A 284 -0.86 0.07 15.26
N ALA A 285 -1.73 1.08 15.40
CA ALA A 285 -3.01 0.93 16.08
C ALA A 285 -3.93 -0.06 15.35
N TYR A 286 -4.00 0.03 14.01
CA TYR A 286 -4.74 -0.92 13.18
C TYR A 286 -4.23 -2.35 13.35
N SER A 287 -2.90 -2.53 13.36
CA SER A 287 -2.26 -3.83 13.59
C SER A 287 -2.59 -4.41 14.97
N LEU A 288 -2.54 -3.59 16.02
CA LEU A 288 -2.91 -3.99 17.38
C LEU A 288 -4.39 -4.34 17.50
N LEU A 289 -5.27 -3.60 16.83
CA LEU A 289 -6.70 -3.88 16.81
C LEU A 289 -7.01 -5.20 16.09
N ASN A 290 -6.30 -5.49 15.00
CA ASN A 290 -6.39 -6.78 14.32
C ASN A 290 -5.93 -7.90 15.24
N ILE A 291 -4.82 -7.75 15.97
CA ILE A 291 -4.39 -8.75 16.95
C ILE A 291 -5.48 -8.96 18.02
N ALA A 292 -6.01 -7.86 18.58
CA ALA A 292 -7.07 -7.89 19.59
C ALA A 292 -8.33 -8.63 19.14
N SER A 293 -8.72 -8.52 17.86
CA SER A 293 -9.97 -9.09 17.37
C SER A 293 -9.99 -10.62 17.34
N HIS A 294 -8.82 -11.27 17.39
CA HIS A 294 -8.68 -12.73 17.32
C HIS A 294 -9.02 -13.46 18.63
N GLY A 295 -9.36 -12.74 19.70
CA GLY A 295 -9.93 -13.33 20.91
C GLY A 295 -9.46 -12.70 22.22
N GLU A 296 -10.10 -13.14 23.31
CA GLU A 296 -9.91 -12.59 24.65
C GLU A 296 -8.46 -12.65 25.15
N GLU A 297 -7.74 -13.73 24.85
CA GLU A 297 -6.32 -13.89 25.22
C GLU A 297 -5.45 -12.81 24.59
N TYR A 298 -5.62 -12.56 23.28
CA TYR A 298 -4.89 -11.53 22.56
C TYR A 298 -5.26 -10.15 23.04
N MET A 299 -6.56 -9.88 23.25
CA MET A 299 -7.00 -8.60 23.79
C MET A 299 -6.35 -8.32 25.14
N ARG A 300 -6.40 -9.28 26.09
CA ARG A 300 -5.78 -9.13 27.42
C ARG A 300 -4.26 -8.94 27.41
N SER A 301 -3.58 -9.36 26.34
CA SER A 301 -2.13 -9.23 26.23
C SER A 301 -1.66 -7.80 25.91
N LEU A 302 -2.58 -6.92 25.50
CA LEU A 302 -2.24 -5.56 25.09
C LEU A 302 -2.10 -4.60 26.28
N PRO A 303 -1.18 -3.62 26.21
CA PRO A 303 -0.99 -2.62 27.28
C PRO A 303 -2.09 -1.55 27.21
N HIS A 304 -3.31 -1.91 27.62
CA HIS A 304 -4.51 -1.07 27.48
C HIS A 304 -4.34 0.34 28.08
N GLN A 305 -3.67 0.46 29.22
CA GLN A 305 -3.48 1.73 29.93
C GLN A 305 -2.64 2.74 29.13
N ASP A 306 -1.70 2.25 28.33
CA ASP A 306 -0.85 3.08 27.48
C ASP A 306 -1.50 3.38 26.12
N LEU A 307 -2.24 2.41 25.56
CA LEU A 307 -2.81 2.51 24.22
C LEU A 307 -4.09 3.35 24.14
N LEU A 308 -5.01 3.15 25.09
CA LEU A 308 -6.35 3.72 25.01
C LEU A 308 -6.35 5.26 24.99
N PRO A 309 -5.58 5.97 25.85
CA PRO A 309 -5.51 7.43 25.80
C PRO A 309 -4.98 7.93 24.45
N GLU A 310 -3.97 7.25 23.90
CA GLU A 310 -3.36 7.62 22.63
C GLU A 310 -4.30 7.43 21.43
N PHE A 311 -5.19 6.45 21.47
CA PHE A 311 -6.15 6.25 20.38
C PHE A 311 -7.29 7.26 20.45
N VAL A 312 -7.89 7.41 21.62
CA VAL A 312 -9.16 8.13 21.79
C VAL A 312 -8.98 9.64 21.88
N ARG A 313 -7.86 10.12 22.42
CA ARG A 313 -7.55 11.56 22.54
C ARG A 313 -6.68 12.07 21.39
N SER A 314 -6.61 11.32 20.29
CA SER A 314 -5.91 11.74 19.08
C SER A 314 -6.60 12.93 18.41
N GLN A 315 -5.87 13.67 17.59
CA GLN A 315 -6.44 14.65 16.66
C GLN A 315 -6.84 14.02 15.32
N ASP A 316 -6.41 12.78 15.06
CA ASP A 316 -6.74 12.00 13.87
C ASP A 316 -8.05 11.24 14.09
N ILE A 317 -9.08 11.61 13.33
CA ILE A 317 -10.42 11.02 13.34
C ILE A 317 -10.38 9.50 13.11
N ASP A 318 -9.50 9.01 12.23
CA ASP A 318 -9.36 7.58 11.96
C ASP A 318 -8.80 6.85 13.19
N LEU A 319 -7.83 7.47 13.87
CA LEU A 319 -7.24 6.88 15.07
C LEU A 319 -8.23 6.84 16.24
N ILE A 320 -9.08 7.87 16.38
CA ILE A 320 -10.19 7.87 17.35
C ILE A 320 -11.19 6.76 17.01
N ARG A 321 -11.52 6.57 15.72
CA ARG A 321 -12.40 5.48 15.25
C ARG A 321 -11.84 4.11 15.63
N LEU A 322 -10.53 3.90 15.43
CA LEU A 322 -9.85 2.68 15.86
C LEU A 322 -9.88 2.53 17.39
N GLY A 323 -9.72 3.62 18.14
CA GLY A 323 -9.84 3.64 19.60
C GLY A 323 -11.22 3.22 20.10
N LEU A 324 -12.30 3.68 19.47
CA LEU A 324 -13.66 3.24 19.79
C LEU A 324 -13.86 1.75 19.48
N GLY A 325 -13.34 1.27 18.34
CA GLY A 325 -13.36 -0.15 18.00
C GLY A 325 -12.58 -1.00 19.03
N TYR A 326 -11.45 -0.49 19.50
CA TYR A 326 -10.65 -1.13 20.56
C TYR A 326 -11.43 -1.24 21.87
N ILE A 327 -12.11 -0.17 22.28
CA ILE A 327 -12.98 -0.18 23.47
C ILE A 327 -14.14 -1.17 23.30
N GLU A 328 -14.78 -1.20 22.13
CA GLU A 328 -15.87 -2.14 21.87
C GLU A 328 -15.39 -3.59 21.95
N LEU A 329 -14.22 -3.93 21.40
CA LEU A 329 -13.61 -5.25 21.57
C LEU A 329 -13.30 -5.56 23.05
N LEU A 330 -12.77 -4.60 23.80
CA LEU A 330 -12.46 -4.78 25.22
C LEU A 330 -13.72 -5.12 26.02
N LEU A 331 -14.79 -4.38 25.79
CA LEU A 331 -16.07 -4.52 26.48
C LEU A 331 -16.84 -5.78 26.07
N THR A 332 -16.66 -6.25 24.84
CA THR A 332 -17.39 -7.42 24.31
C THR A 332 -16.66 -8.74 24.52
N GLN A 333 -15.33 -8.75 24.41
CA GLN A 333 -14.55 -9.99 24.46
C GLN A 333 -13.99 -10.31 25.84
N VAL A 334 -13.74 -9.29 26.68
CA VAL A 334 -13.10 -9.49 27.99
C VAL A 334 -14.12 -9.48 29.10
N GLN A 335 -14.20 -10.59 29.86
CA GLN A 335 -15.22 -10.76 30.92
C GLN A 335 -15.23 -9.62 31.97
N ASN A 336 -14.07 -9.02 32.27
CA ASN A 336 -13.92 -7.87 33.18
C ASN A 336 -13.60 -6.57 32.44
N GLY A 337 -14.00 -6.44 31.16
CA GLY A 337 -13.69 -5.29 30.31
C GLY A 337 -14.18 -3.96 30.89
N GLN A 338 -15.36 -3.96 31.53
CA GLN A 338 -15.89 -2.78 32.22
C GLN A 338 -15.00 -2.33 33.39
N GLN A 339 -14.60 -3.27 34.26
CA GLN A 339 -13.72 -2.97 35.39
C GLN A 339 -12.36 -2.45 34.91
N LEU A 340 -11.83 -3.01 33.82
CA LEU A 340 -10.61 -2.52 33.18
C LEU A 340 -10.79 -1.09 32.64
N MET A 341 -11.92 -0.80 31.99
CA MET A 341 -12.24 0.55 31.52
C MET A 341 -12.32 1.56 32.67
N GLU A 342 -12.94 1.20 33.79
CA GLU A 342 -13.00 2.06 34.98
C GLU A 342 -11.61 2.35 35.55
N GLN A 343 -10.76 1.32 35.69
CA GLN A 343 -9.39 1.45 36.22
C GLN A 343 -8.51 2.36 35.34
N MET A 344 -8.80 2.46 34.05
CA MET A 344 -8.01 3.23 33.09
C MET A 344 -8.61 4.62 32.76
N GLN A 345 -9.64 5.08 33.48
CA GLN A 345 -10.38 6.30 33.13
C GLN A 345 -10.93 6.26 31.70
N GLY A 346 -11.34 5.07 31.24
CA GLY A 346 -11.87 4.85 29.90
C GLY A 346 -13.24 5.51 29.68
N ILE A 347 -13.99 5.77 30.75
CA ILE A 347 -15.26 6.51 30.69
C ILE A 347 -14.98 7.96 30.27
N ASP A 348 -14.04 8.64 30.92
CA ASP A 348 -13.60 10.00 30.53
C ASP A 348 -13.12 10.05 29.07
N ALA A 349 -12.51 8.97 28.58
CA ALA A 349 -12.10 8.85 27.19
C ALA A 349 -13.32 8.80 26.25
N LEU A 350 -14.33 7.98 26.54
CA LEU A 350 -15.58 7.94 25.77
C LEU A 350 -16.32 9.29 25.81
N GLU A 351 -16.41 9.91 26.99
CA GLU A 351 -17.03 11.24 27.15
C GLU A 351 -16.32 12.28 26.28
N SER A 352 -14.98 12.27 26.23
CA SER A 352 -14.21 13.22 25.41
C SER A 352 -14.55 13.13 23.92
N VAL A 353 -14.91 11.95 23.41
CA VAL A 353 -15.34 11.75 22.02
C VAL A 353 -16.73 12.32 21.76
N THR A 354 -17.63 12.33 22.77
CA THR A 354 -18.97 12.89 22.59
C THR A 354 -18.99 14.39 22.37
N LEU A 355 -17.91 15.07 22.74
CA LEU A 355 -17.72 16.50 22.54
C LEU A 355 -17.22 16.85 21.13
N LEU A 356 -16.86 15.85 20.31
CA LEU A 356 -16.40 16.06 18.95
C LEU A 356 -17.55 16.45 18.00
N GLU A 357 -17.23 17.22 16.97
CA GLU A 357 -18.19 17.63 15.95
C GLU A 357 -18.61 16.48 15.02
N GLU A 358 -17.80 15.41 14.95
CA GLU A 358 -18.00 14.25 14.07
C GLU A 358 -19.14 13.34 14.57
N PRO A 359 -20.33 13.34 13.91
CA PRO A 359 -21.50 12.62 14.41
C PRO A 359 -21.28 11.12 14.51
N SER A 360 -20.58 10.52 13.54
CA SER A 360 -20.38 9.07 13.49
C SER A 360 -19.61 8.54 14.71
N LEU A 361 -18.61 9.29 15.18
CA LEU A 361 -17.82 8.95 16.37
C LEU A 361 -18.60 9.20 17.65
N ARG A 362 -19.29 10.33 17.73
CA ARG A 362 -20.13 10.69 18.88
C ARG A 362 -21.21 9.64 19.11
N ASP A 363 -21.96 9.25 18.08
CA ASP A 363 -23.03 8.26 18.18
C ASP A 363 -22.50 6.90 18.63
N THR A 364 -21.32 6.51 18.11
CA THR A 364 -20.64 5.27 18.53
C THR A 364 -20.22 5.33 20.00
N SER A 365 -19.63 6.43 20.44
CA SER A 365 -19.21 6.61 21.83
C SER A 365 -20.39 6.61 22.80
N THR A 366 -21.45 7.37 22.50
CA THR A 366 -22.69 7.42 23.30
C THR A 366 -23.32 6.04 23.42
N ARG A 367 -23.42 5.29 22.30
CA ARG A 367 -23.94 3.91 22.30
C ARG A 367 -23.14 2.99 23.23
N LEU A 368 -21.81 3.11 23.24
CA LEU A 368 -20.95 2.31 24.12
C LEU A 368 -21.14 2.72 25.59
N MET A 369 -21.24 4.02 25.88
CA MET A 369 -21.50 4.51 27.24
C MET A 369 -22.85 4.03 27.76
N ASP A 370 -23.92 4.23 27.02
CA ASP A 370 -25.28 3.86 27.44
C ASP A 370 -25.38 2.35 27.69
N LYS A 371 -24.80 1.54 26.80
CA LYS A 371 -24.90 0.08 26.86
C LYS A 371 -24.13 -0.52 28.05
N TYR A 372 -22.94 0.00 28.35
CA TYR A 372 -22.03 -0.64 29.31
C TYR A 372 -21.87 0.13 30.62
N PHE A 373 -22.29 1.40 30.69
CA PHE A 373 -22.10 2.27 31.85
C PHE A 373 -23.35 3.12 32.21
N GLY A 374 -24.46 2.98 31.49
CA GLY A 374 -25.71 3.71 31.74
C GLY A 374 -26.48 3.27 32.99
N GLU A 375 -27.45 4.08 33.44
CA GLU A 375 -28.25 3.84 34.66
C GLU A 375 -29.06 2.52 34.63
N ASP A 376 -29.46 2.06 33.44
CA ASP A 376 -30.19 0.80 33.21
C ASP A 376 -29.33 -0.46 33.53
N PHE A 377 -28.01 -0.34 33.52
CA PHE A 377 -27.10 -1.44 33.86
C PHE A 377 -26.99 -1.64 35.38
N TYR A 378 -26.86 -0.56 36.13
CA TYR A 378 -26.78 -0.60 37.60
C TYR A 378 -28.09 -1.04 38.26
N SER A 379 -29.23 -0.79 37.60
CA SER A 379 -30.53 -1.31 38.04
C SER A 379 -30.64 -2.83 37.85
N ASN A 380 -30.10 -3.37 36.75
CA ASN A 380 -30.06 -4.83 36.52
C ASN A 380 -29.11 -5.59 37.49
N ILE A 381 -27.95 -5.01 37.86
CA ILE A 381 -27.06 -5.63 38.87
C ILE A 381 -27.72 -5.67 40.25
N ASN A 382 -28.39 -4.58 40.63
CA ASN A 382 -29.08 -4.50 41.92
C ASN A 382 -30.28 -5.45 42.01
N GLU A 383 -30.97 -5.73 40.90
CA GLU A 383 -32.02 -6.76 40.89
C GLU A 383 -31.46 -8.18 41.03
N VAL A 384 -30.32 -8.50 40.42
CA VAL A 384 -29.71 -9.85 40.53
C VAL A 384 -29.13 -10.10 41.93
N GLN A 385 -28.54 -9.09 42.58
CA GLN A 385 -28.02 -9.22 43.95
C GLN A 385 -29.10 -9.22 45.05
N LEU A 386 -30.34 -8.86 44.73
CA LEU A 386 -31.49 -8.95 45.65
C LEU A 386 -32.23 -10.30 45.56
N VAL A 387 -31.80 -11.19 44.65
CA VAL A 387 -32.42 -12.50 44.38
C VAL A 387 -31.53 -13.68 44.82
N GLU A 388 -30.29 -13.44 45.27
CA GLU A 388 -29.49 -14.37 46.09
C GLU A 388 -29.65 -14.08 47.58
#